data_AF-A0A815U5C9-F1
#
_entry.id   AF-A0A815U5C9-F1
#
_cell.length_a   1.000
_cell.length_b   1.000
_cell.length_c   1.000
_cell.angle_alpha   90.00
_cell.angle_beta   90.00
_cell.angle_gamma   90.00
#
_symmetry.space_group_name_H-M   'P 1'
#
loop_
_entity.id
_entity.type
_entity.pdbx_description
1 polymer ?
#
loop_
_entity_poly.entity_id
_entity_poly.type
_entity_poly.pdbx_seq_one_letter_code
_entity_poly.pdbx_strand_id
1 'polypeptide(L)'
;MLHDVDPPHTHWQLKSPIHAHYINTLLKYYPQASIIMPHRCLNEVIPSACSLFLSLLSHYFNEDDIPNLKIMLGQMIPKFIDITIDRIFEFNSRESSRKNVFNIQYKDLITDPIGTVHRIYDHFHFLQWSNEFEKAMRLWLI
;
A
#
# COMPACT_ATOMS: atom_id res chain seq x y z
N MET A 1 -6.46 -2.84 -22.41
CA MET A 1 -6.90 -3.13 -21.01
C MET A 1 -7.16 -1.88 -20.19
N LEU A 2 -6.25 -0.89 -20.07
CA LEU A 2 -6.58 0.40 -19.41
C LEU A 2 -7.19 1.46 -20.34
N HIS A 3 -7.19 1.24 -21.66
CA HIS A 3 -7.72 2.20 -22.64
C HIS A 3 -9.23 2.06 -22.89
N ASP A 4 -9.87 1.02 -22.33
CA ASP A 4 -11.29 0.69 -22.55
C ASP A 4 -12.15 0.89 -21.29
N VAL A 5 -11.59 1.55 -20.27
CA VAL A 5 -12.28 1.93 -19.03
C VAL A 5 -12.46 3.45 -19.02
N ASP A 6 -13.59 3.92 -18.51
CA ASP A 6 -13.85 5.35 -18.38
C ASP A 6 -12.70 6.03 -17.64
N PRO A 7 -12.08 7.08 -18.23
CA PRO A 7 -11.00 7.78 -17.57
C PRO A 7 -11.53 8.45 -16.31
N PRO A 8 -10.75 8.49 -15.22
CA PRO A 8 -11.16 9.19 -14.01
C PRO A 8 -11.34 10.67 -14.33
N HIS A 9 -12.29 11.32 -13.66
CA HIS A 9 -12.52 12.76 -13.80
C HIS A 9 -11.29 13.60 -13.42
N THR A 10 -10.38 13.07 -12.60
CA THR A 10 -9.21 13.79 -12.10
C THR A 10 -7.92 12.98 -12.27
N HIS A 11 -7.79 11.87 -11.55
CA HIS A 11 -6.58 11.05 -11.52
C HIS A 11 -6.91 9.59 -11.18
N TRP A 12 -6.00 8.69 -11.56
CA TRP A 12 -6.11 7.29 -11.21
C TRP A 12 -5.66 7.05 -9.77
N GLN A 13 -6.44 6.27 -9.02
CA GLN A 13 -6.05 5.77 -7.70
C GLN A 13 -5.82 4.25 -7.78
N LEU A 14 -4.60 3.81 -7.51
CA LEU A 14 -4.20 2.41 -7.56
C LEU A 14 -3.64 1.97 -6.20
N LYS A 15 -3.88 0.71 -5.82
CA LYS A 15 -3.33 0.15 -4.58
C LYS A 15 -2.99 -1.32 -4.74
N SER A 16 -1.71 -1.63 -4.51
CA SER A 16 -1.20 -2.99 -4.34
C SER A 16 0.06 -2.94 -3.48
N PRO A 17 0.20 -3.80 -2.45
CA PRO A 17 1.45 -3.92 -1.68
C PRO A 17 2.67 -4.23 -2.56
N ILE A 18 2.46 -4.90 -3.71
CA ILE A 18 3.50 -5.26 -4.67
C ILE A 18 4.14 -4.02 -5.33
N HIS A 19 3.47 -2.86 -5.34
CA HIS A 19 4.05 -1.62 -5.85
C HIS A 19 5.32 -1.22 -5.09
N ALA A 20 5.37 -1.43 -3.77
CA ALA A 20 6.54 -1.11 -2.97
C ALA A 20 7.74 -2.00 -3.36
N HIS A 21 7.48 -3.28 -3.64
CA HIS A 21 8.50 -4.23 -4.07
C HIS A 21 9.10 -3.86 -5.45
N TYR A 22 8.32 -3.25 -6.33
CA TYR A 22 8.76 -2.83 -7.68
C TYR A 22 8.72 -1.32 -7.88
N ILE A 23 8.99 -0.52 -6.84
CA ILE A 23 8.81 0.93 -6.87
C ILE A 23 9.63 1.62 -7.96
N ASN A 24 10.85 1.15 -8.22
CA ASN A 24 11.70 1.66 -9.30
C ASN A 24 11.09 1.41 -10.68
N THR A 25 10.50 0.23 -10.91
CA THR A 25 9.82 -0.09 -12.17
C THR A 25 8.56 0.75 -12.32
N LEU A 26 7.79 0.94 -11.26
CA LEU A 26 6.59 1.79 -11.28
C LEU A 26 6.95 3.21 -11.71
N LEU A 27 7.96 3.83 -11.11
CA LEU A 27 8.35 5.21 -11.42
C LEU A 27 9.07 5.34 -12.78
N LYS A 28 9.64 4.27 -13.32
CA LYS A 28 10.15 4.25 -14.70
C LYS A 28 9.02 4.48 -15.71
N TYR A 29 7.85 3.90 -15.49
CA TYR A 29 6.71 4.02 -16.41
C TYR A 29 5.75 5.16 -16.03
N TYR A 30 5.70 5.52 -14.74
CA TYR A 30 4.86 6.60 -14.21
C TYR A 30 5.72 7.59 -13.40
N PRO A 31 6.58 8.37 -14.06
CA PRO A 31 7.55 9.25 -13.37
C PRO A 31 6.89 10.38 -12.55
N GLN A 32 5.64 10.72 -12.87
CA GLN A 32 4.83 11.73 -12.18
C GLN A 32 3.90 11.12 -11.11
N ALA A 33 4.00 9.83 -10.81
CA ALA A 33 3.12 9.21 -9.83
C ALA A 33 3.35 9.77 -8.42
N SER A 34 2.26 10.16 -7.76
CA SER A 34 2.21 10.41 -6.33
C SER A 34 2.18 9.09 -5.56
N ILE A 35 3.16 8.84 -4.71
CA ILE A 35 3.32 7.60 -3.95
C ILE A 35 2.88 7.82 -2.51
N ILE A 36 1.84 7.14 -2.08
CA ILE A 36 1.42 7.10 -0.69
C ILE A 36 1.96 5.80 -0.08
N MET A 37 2.86 5.91 0.88
CA MET A 37 3.55 4.79 1.52
C MET A 37 3.06 4.60 2.96
N PRO A 38 2.11 3.68 3.22
CA PRO A 38 1.68 3.37 4.57
C PRO A 38 2.73 2.50 5.30
N HIS A 39 2.88 2.74 6.60
CA HIS A 39 3.80 2.06 7.50
C HIS A 39 3.05 1.42 8.66
N ARG A 40 3.46 0.20 9.04
CA ARG A 40 2.95 -0.52 10.21
C ARG A 40 4.07 -1.38 10.81
N CYS A 41 4.00 -1.65 12.11
CA CYS A 41 5.00 -2.46 12.80
C CYS A 41 5.08 -3.89 12.24
N LEU A 42 6.30 -4.36 11.96
CA LEU A 42 6.52 -5.65 11.30
C LEU A 42 6.06 -6.85 12.13
N ASN A 43 6.10 -6.75 13.45
CA ASN A 43 5.57 -7.77 14.36
C ASN A 43 4.05 -7.95 14.23
N GLU A 44 3.32 -6.97 13.68
CA GLU A 44 1.91 -7.11 13.33
C GLU A 44 1.72 -7.52 11.87
N VAL A 45 2.52 -6.96 10.96
CA VAL A 45 2.39 -7.18 9.51
C VAL A 45 2.73 -8.62 9.13
N ILE A 46 3.83 -9.19 9.64
CA ILE A 46 4.29 -10.53 9.26
C ILE A 46 3.25 -11.60 9.65
N PRO A 47 2.77 -11.69 10.91
CA PRO A 47 1.75 -12.66 11.28
C PRO A 47 0.43 -12.45 10.52
N SER A 48 0.03 -11.18 10.32
CA SER A 48 -1.18 -10.85 9.54
C SER A 48 -1.08 -11.34 8.10
N ALA A 49 0.07 -11.16 7.45
CA ALA A 49 0.30 -11.63 6.08
C ALA A 49 0.32 -13.16 6.02
N CYS A 50 1.02 -13.84 6.94
CA CYS A 50 1.00 -15.31 7.03
C CYS A 50 -0.44 -15.84 7.18
N SER A 51 -1.24 -15.23 8.06
CA SER A 51 -2.63 -15.63 8.27
C SER A 51 -3.50 -15.41 7.03
N LEU A 52 -3.34 -14.28 6.34
CA LEU A 52 -4.04 -13.99 5.10
C LEU A 52 -3.72 -15.02 4.01
N PHE A 53 -2.44 -15.30 3.77
CA PHE A 53 -2.01 -16.25 2.76
C PHE A 53 -2.40 -17.69 3.13
N LEU A 54 -2.35 -18.05 4.41
CA LEU A 54 -2.82 -19.36 4.85
C LEU A 54 -4.32 -19.51 4.58
N SER A 55 -5.12 -18.50 4.92
CA SER A 55 -6.56 -18.52 4.66
C SER A 55 -6.87 -18.63 3.17
N LEU A 56 -6.13 -17.90 2.33
CA LEU A 56 -6.32 -17.94 0.87
C LEU A 56 -5.90 -19.29 0.29
N LEU A 57 -4.71 -19.77 0.66
CA LEU A 57 -4.10 -20.94 0.04
C LEU A 57 -4.68 -22.25 0.55
N SER A 58 -5.11 -22.34 1.81
CA SER A 58 -5.64 -23.58 2.41
C SER A 58 -6.75 -24.25 1.61
N HIS A 59 -7.55 -23.49 0.85
CA HIS A 59 -8.61 -24.02 -0.02
C HIS A 59 -8.08 -24.86 -1.20
N TYR A 60 -6.79 -24.77 -1.49
CA TYR A 60 -6.11 -25.49 -2.57
C TYR A 60 -5.26 -26.67 -2.07
N PHE A 61 -5.27 -26.95 -0.75
CA PHE A 61 -4.46 -27.99 -0.12
C PHE A 61 -5.32 -28.93 0.73
N ASN A 62 -4.87 -30.16 0.93
CA ASN A 62 -5.53 -31.07 1.87
C ASN A 62 -5.20 -30.66 3.32
N GLU A 63 -6.02 -31.10 4.28
CA GLU A 63 -5.79 -30.81 5.71
C GLU A 63 -4.40 -31.25 6.19
N ASP A 64 -3.91 -32.39 5.70
CA ASP A 64 -2.58 -32.94 6.03
C ASP A 64 -1.42 -32.06 5.53
N ASP A 65 -1.64 -31.22 4.52
CA ASP A 65 -0.62 -30.32 3.96
C ASP A 65 -0.53 -28.97 4.72
N ILE A 66 -1.56 -28.63 5.50
CA ILE A 66 -1.68 -27.35 6.21
C ILE A 66 -0.49 -27.07 7.16
N PRO A 67 0.04 -28.05 7.93
CA PRO A 67 1.23 -27.83 8.75
C PRO A 67 2.45 -27.40 7.93
N ASN A 68 2.69 -28.05 6.79
CA ASN A 68 3.79 -27.71 5.89
C ASN A 68 3.61 -26.33 5.25
N LEU A 69 2.38 -26.00 4.84
CA LEU A 69 2.03 -24.69 4.31
C LEU A 69 2.32 -23.57 5.31
N LYS A 70 2.00 -23.77 6.60
CA LYS A 70 2.31 -22.81 7.67
C LYS A 70 3.81 -22.56 7.81
N ILE A 71 4.63 -23.62 7.80
CA ILE A 71 6.10 -23.52 7.88
C ILE A 71 6.63 -22.75 6.67
N MET A 72 6.17 -23.11 5.48
CA MET A 72 6.56 -22.45 4.23
C MET A 72 6.23 -20.95 4.26
N LEU A 73 5.01 -20.56 4.64
CA LEU A 73 4.61 -19.16 4.75
C LEU A 73 5.42 -18.40 5.80
N GLY A 74 5.66 -19.01 6.96
CA GLY A 74 6.50 -18.45 8.02
C GLY A 74 7.94 -18.18 7.59
N GLN A 75 8.44 -18.88 6.58
CA GLN A 75 9.76 -18.64 6.00
C GLN A 75 9.74 -17.67 4.82
N MET A 76 8.73 -17.76 3.94
CA MET A 76 8.70 -16.97 2.70
C MET A 76 8.25 -15.52 2.93
N ILE A 77 7.27 -15.29 3.80
CA ILE A 77 6.72 -13.95 4.03
C ILE A 77 7.76 -12.98 4.61
N PRO A 78 8.53 -13.34 5.68
CA PRO A 78 9.59 -12.47 6.17
C PRO A 78 10.63 -12.15 5.09
N LYS A 79 11.11 -13.17 4.36
CA LYS A 79 12.08 -12.98 3.27
C LYS A 79 11.57 -12.01 2.19
N PHE A 80 10.30 -12.13 1.81
CA PHE A 80 9.70 -11.22 0.83
C PHE A 80 9.63 -9.77 1.37
N ILE A 81 9.28 -9.62 2.64
CA ILE A 81 9.22 -8.32 3.31
C ILE A 81 10.61 -7.70 3.44
N ASP A 82 11.63 -8.48 3.83
CA ASP A 82 13.01 -8.02 3.93
C ASP A 82 13.51 -7.44 2.59
N ILE A 83 13.34 -8.20 1.50
CA ILE A 83 13.70 -7.73 0.15
C ILE A 83 12.94 -6.44 -0.21
N THR A 84 11.67 -6.35 0.18
CA THR A 84 10.85 -5.17 -0.09
C THR A 84 11.36 -3.95 0.68
N ILE A 85 11.73 -4.14 1.95
CA ILE A 85 12.31 -3.10 2.81
C ILE A 85 13.64 -2.62 2.24
N ASP A 86 14.53 -3.53 1.85
CA ASP A 86 15.83 -3.17 1.25
C ASP A 86 15.64 -2.30 0.00
N ARG A 87 14.67 -2.64 -0.86
CA ARG A 87 14.35 -1.85 -2.07
C ARG A 87 13.77 -0.48 -1.73
N ILE A 88 12.95 -0.37 -0.68
CA ILE A 88 12.42 0.92 -0.21
C ILE A 88 13.56 1.77 0.35
N PHE A 89 14.48 1.20 1.12
CA PHE A 89 15.66 1.91 1.64
C PHE A 89 16.54 2.43 0.51
N GLU A 90 16.85 1.58 -0.48
CA GLU A 90 17.61 1.97 -1.66
C GLU A 90 16.91 3.11 -2.41
N PHE A 91 15.59 3.01 -2.61
CA PHE A 91 14.79 4.04 -3.24
C PHE A 91 14.82 5.39 -2.47
N ASN A 92 14.68 5.35 -1.14
CA ASN A 92 14.67 6.55 -0.29
C ASN A 92 16.05 7.21 -0.13
N SER A 93 17.14 6.48 -0.40
CA SER A 93 18.50 7.01 -0.39
C SER A 93 18.74 8.03 -1.52
N ARG A 94 17.91 8.03 -2.56
CA ARG A 94 18.01 8.93 -3.71
C ARG A 94 17.34 10.26 -3.36
N GLU A 95 17.97 11.40 -3.68
CA GLU A 95 17.40 12.71 -3.32
C GLU A 95 16.15 13.06 -4.12
N SER A 96 16.09 12.63 -5.39
CA SER A 96 14.96 12.87 -6.30
C SER A 96 13.68 12.13 -5.93
N SER A 97 13.74 11.08 -5.11
CA SER A 97 12.57 10.28 -4.74
C SER A 97 11.69 10.93 -3.66
N ARG A 98 12.24 11.87 -2.88
CA ARG A 98 11.58 12.42 -1.69
C ARG A 98 10.38 13.32 -1.99
N LYS A 99 10.31 13.93 -3.17
CA LYS A 99 9.23 14.86 -3.53
C LYS A 99 7.92 14.19 -3.93
N ASN A 100 7.99 12.91 -4.33
CA ASN A 100 6.83 12.19 -4.85
C ASN A 100 6.27 11.19 -3.84
N VAL A 101 6.73 11.19 -2.58
CA VAL A 101 6.40 10.17 -1.59
C VAL A 101 5.85 10.80 -0.31
N PHE A 102 4.64 10.38 0.07
CA PHE A 102 4.01 10.73 1.32
C PHE A 102 3.93 9.50 2.23
N ASN A 103 4.55 9.58 3.40
CA ASN A 103 4.57 8.47 4.37
C ASN A 103 3.41 8.61 5.37
N ILE A 104 2.71 7.51 5.64
CA ILE A 104 1.58 7.47 6.59
C ILE A 104 1.85 6.41 7.63
N GLN A 105 1.73 6.74 8.92
CA GLN A 105 1.69 5.71 9.97
C GLN A 105 0.28 5.16 10.09
N TYR A 106 0.14 3.83 10.18
CA TYR A 106 -1.15 3.16 10.35
C TYR A 106 -1.95 3.71 11.54
N LYS A 107 -1.27 4.01 12.66
CA LYS A 107 -1.91 4.58 13.85
C LYS A 107 -2.52 5.96 13.58
N ASP A 108 -1.84 6.80 12.83
CA ASP A 108 -2.32 8.15 12.49
C ASP A 108 -3.55 8.07 11.59
N LEU A 109 -3.51 7.15 10.60
CA LEU A 109 -4.63 6.92 9.68
C LEU A 109 -5.89 6.45 10.42
N ILE A 110 -5.75 5.53 11.38
CA ILE A 110 -6.89 5.01 12.15
C ILE A 110 -7.43 6.07 13.13
N THR A 111 -6.55 6.91 13.69
CA THR A 111 -6.95 7.94 14.67
C THR A 111 -7.66 9.11 14.01
N ASP A 112 -7.18 9.55 12.84
CA ASP A 112 -7.72 10.69 12.11
C ASP A 112 -7.65 10.42 10.60
N PRO A 113 -8.59 9.63 10.05
CA PRO A 113 -8.59 9.29 8.63
C PRO A 113 -8.82 10.52 7.74
N ILE A 114 -9.74 11.42 8.11
CA ILE A 114 -10.05 12.62 7.31
C ILE A 114 -8.85 13.58 7.28
N GLY A 115 -8.26 13.90 8.43
CA GLY A 115 -7.08 14.76 8.45
C GLY A 115 -5.86 14.09 7.82
N THR A 116 -5.75 12.76 7.85
CA THR A 116 -4.73 12.05 7.06
C THR A 116 -4.91 12.27 5.57
N VAL A 117 -6.13 12.17 5.03
CA VAL A 117 -6.39 12.45 3.62
C VAL A 117 -6.14 13.92 3.28
N HIS A 118 -6.48 14.85 4.18
CA HIS A 118 -6.16 16.27 3.99
C HIS A 118 -4.66 16.51 3.82
N ARG A 119 -3.82 15.94 4.70
CA ARG A 119 -2.36 16.06 4.61
C ARG A 119 -1.79 15.45 3.31
N ILE A 120 -2.40 14.37 2.80
CA ILE A 120 -2.03 13.79 1.49
C ILE A 120 -2.30 14.80 0.37
N TYR A 121 -3.49 15.39 0.35
CA TYR A 121 -3.90 16.35 -0.68
C TYR A 121 -3.03 17.61 -0.65
N ASP A 122 -2.74 18.13 0.54
CA ASP A 122 -1.83 19.26 0.73
C ASP A 122 -0.43 18.96 0.20
N HIS A 123 0.13 17.79 0.53
CA HIS A 123 1.48 17.40 0.15
C HIS A 123 1.67 17.30 -1.37
N PHE A 124 0.66 16.76 -2.08
CA PHE A 124 0.71 16.62 -3.54
C PHE A 124 0.09 17.81 -4.30
N HIS A 125 -0.34 18.86 -3.58
CA HIS A 125 -1.00 20.03 -4.16
C HIS A 125 -2.20 19.67 -5.05
N PHE A 126 -3.01 18.71 -4.61
CA PHE A 126 -4.22 18.33 -5.32
C PHE A 126 -5.29 19.43 -5.17
N LEU A 127 -5.80 19.92 -6.29
CA LEU A 127 -6.67 21.11 -6.34
C LEU A 127 -8.14 20.85 -5.92
N GLN A 128 -8.52 19.61 -5.63
CA GLN A 128 -9.92 19.22 -5.46
C GLN A 128 -10.23 18.72 -4.05
N TRP A 129 -10.35 19.64 -3.09
CA TRP A 129 -10.99 19.36 -1.81
C TRP A 129 -12.33 20.10 -1.74
N SER A 130 -13.44 19.39 -1.92
CA SER A 130 -14.78 19.96 -1.82
C SER A 130 -15.49 19.51 -0.54
N ASN A 131 -16.50 20.28 -0.12
CA ASN A 131 -17.35 19.93 1.01
C ASN A 131 -18.10 18.60 0.76
N GLU A 132 -18.47 18.33 -0.50
CA GLU A 132 -19.13 17.10 -0.92
C GLU A 132 -18.18 15.90 -0.79
N PHE A 133 -16.90 16.07 -1.17
CA PHE A 133 -15.89 15.03 -1.02
C PHE A 133 -15.65 14.68 0.44
N GLU A 134 -15.47 15.68 1.31
CA GLU A 134 -15.31 15.45 2.74
C GLU A 134 -16.55 14.79 3.36
N LYS A 135 -17.75 15.27 3.00
CA LYS A 135 -19.01 14.68 3.45
C LYS A 135 -19.13 13.22 3.03
N ALA A 136 -18.77 12.88 1.79
CA ALA A 136 -18.79 11.49 1.31
C ALA A 136 -17.81 10.60 2.10
N MET A 137 -16.59 11.07 2.37
CA MET A 137 -15.64 10.32 3.21
C MET A 137 -16.16 10.13 4.64
N ARG A 138 -16.74 11.16 5.25
CA ARG A 138 -17.33 11.07 6.59
C ARG A 138 -18.49 10.09 6.65
N LEU A 139 -19.35 10.08 5.63
CA LEU A 139 -20.45 9.11 5.53
C LEU A 139 -19.95 7.67 5.37
N TRP A 140 -18.81 7.46 4.70
CA TRP A 140 -18.23 6.12 4.54
C TRP A 140 -17.60 5.55 5.83
N LEU A 141 -17.19 6.42 6.76
CA LEU A 141 -16.57 6.04 8.02
C LEU A 141 -17.56 5.65 9.14
N ILE A 142 -18.87 5.89 8.92
CA ILE A 142 -19.96 5.56 9.86
C ILE A 142 -20.57 4.21 9.44
#